data_AF-A0A850MDK8-F1
#
_entry.id   AF-A0A850MDK8-F1
#
_cell.length_a   1.000
_cell.length_b   1.000
_cell.length_c   1.000
_cell.angle_alpha   90.00
_cell.angle_beta   90.00
_cell.angle_gamma   90.00
#
_symmetry.space_group_name_H-M   'P 1'
#
loop_
_entity.id
_entity.type
_entity.pdbx_description
1 polymer ?
#
loop_
_entity_poly.entity_id
_entity_poly.type
_entity_poly.pdbx_seq_one_letter_code
_entity_poly.pdbx_strand_id
1 'polypeptide(L)'
;MSMSYQEKLSCKRKKCSMDLTVPMKLIVKGNSLIDVTRCPRCHETYKRILPMSDKKGWIRLVARPFFQCDVCGTANEDNYHVVGGNYNLWHANRLKTITVCRNCRKKRAKVVSRTLWPEIVGEIKGPAEIPAPELNCPHCDAAISEGTKTCPTCKKDLLCSTCGAPTTPQASFCSSCGDKVIGIEAPAVGPPKERICPACHEQYDEGSIFCSVCGQELMCDKCGSVIREGALFCTNCGDAVTKGDLSE
;
A
#
# COMPACT_ATOMS: atom_id res chain seq x y z
N MET A 1 24.18 41.66 3.58
CA MET A 1 23.45 40.51 2.99
C MET A 1 23.86 39.25 3.75
N SER A 2 22.91 38.54 4.37
CA SER A 2 23.22 37.30 5.08
C SER A 2 23.54 36.20 4.05
N MET A 3 24.70 35.53 4.18
CA MET A 3 25.08 34.44 3.28
C MET A 3 24.04 33.30 3.36
N SER A 4 23.69 32.75 2.20
CA SER A 4 22.77 31.62 2.11
C SER A 4 23.38 30.37 2.77
N TYR A 5 22.56 29.42 3.24
CA TYR A 5 23.10 28.14 3.74
C TYR A 5 23.78 27.33 2.65
N GLN A 6 23.35 27.48 1.39
CA GLN A 6 24.02 26.88 0.24
C GLN A 6 25.52 27.24 0.24
N GLU A 7 25.83 28.53 0.31
CA GLU A 7 27.22 29.02 0.34
C GLU A 7 27.95 28.65 1.62
N LYS A 8 27.25 28.63 2.77
CA LYS A 8 27.85 28.23 4.04
C LYS A 8 28.23 26.75 4.03
N LEU A 9 27.45 25.91 3.38
CA LEU A 9 27.57 24.45 3.36
C LEU A 9 28.43 23.92 2.20
N SER A 10 28.75 24.75 1.22
CA SER A 10 29.63 24.42 0.09
C SER A 10 31.10 24.29 0.48
N CYS A 11 31.90 23.73 -0.43
CA CYS A 11 33.35 23.63 -0.24
C CYS A 11 34.01 25.00 -0.36
N LYS A 12 34.84 25.38 0.63
CA LYS A 12 35.53 26.69 0.64
C LYS A 12 36.76 26.75 -0.26
N ARG A 13 37.24 25.63 -0.81
CA ARG A 13 38.41 25.63 -1.70
C ARG A 13 37.99 26.16 -3.07
N LYS A 14 38.57 27.29 -3.50
CA LYS A 14 38.26 27.94 -4.79
C LYS A 14 38.36 27.02 -6.02
N LYS A 15 39.30 26.06 -6.01
CA LYS A 15 39.48 25.08 -7.10
C LYS A 15 38.49 23.90 -7.04
N CYS A 16 37.66 23.84 -6.00
CA CYS A 16 36.76 22.74 -5.73
C CYS A 16 35.31 23.23 -5.88
N SER A 17 34.74 23.02 -7.07
CA SER A 17 33.35 23.40 -7.40
C SER A 17 32.31 22.40 -6.85
N MET A 18 32.44 22.02 -5.57
CA MET A 18 31.45 21.15 -4.92
C MET A 18 30.40 22.02 -4.24
N ASP A 19 29.15 21.86 -4.69
CA ASP A 19 28.01 22.66 -4.22
C ASP A 19 27.72 22.43 -2.73
N LEU A 20 27.85 21.18 -2.25
CA LEU A 20 27.65 20.82 -0.85
C LEU A 20 28.74 19.85 -0.39
N THR A 21 29.21 20.03 0.83
CA THR A 21 30.08 19.05 1.50
C THR A 21 29.24 17.94 2.15
N VAL A 22 29.84 16.77 2.32
CA VAL A 22 29.14 15.58 2.83
C VAL A 22 29.23 15.53 4.35
N PRO A 23 28.11 15.60 5.10
CA PRO A 23 28.13 15.43 6.54
C PRO A 23 28.62 14.04 6.96
N MET A 24 29.50 14.03 7.95
CA MET A 24 29.96 12.84 8.66
C MET A 24 29.42 12.81 10.10
N LYS A 25 29.14 13.98 10.68
CA LYS A 25 28.67 14.11 12.05
C LYS A 25 27.71 15.29 12.21
N LEU A 26 26.50 15.02 12.71
CA LEU A 26 25.44 15.99 12.97
C LEU A 26 25.01 15.89 14.43
N ILE A 27 25.59 16.69 15.33
CA ILE A 27 25.33 16.60 16.77
C ILE A 27 24.65 17.86 17.29
N VAL A 28 23.41 17.69 17.76
CA VAL A 28 22.69 18.73 18.49
C VAL A 28 23.32 18.93 19.86
N LYS A 29 23.62 20.19 20.21
CA LYS A 29 24.08 20.65 21.52
C LYS A 29 23.33 21.93 21.91
N GLY A 30 22.37 21.82 22.82
CA GLY A 30 21.51 22.94 23.19
C GLY A 30 20.77 23.48 21.95
N ASN A 31 20.87 24.78 21.71
CA ASN A 31 20.22 25.45 20.57
C ASN A 31 21.05 25.46 19.27
N SER A 32 22.06 24.59 19.17
CA SER A 32 22.98 24.56 18.03
C SER A 32 23.23 23.14 17.52
N LEU A 33 23.45 23.02 16.22
CA LEU A 33 23.91 21.80 15.55
C LEU A 33 25.40 21.93 15.24
N ILE A 34 26.20 20.98 15.70
CA ILE A 34 27.58 20.80 15.24
C ILE A 34 27.55 19.93 13.99
N ASP A 35 27.87 20.53 12.86
CA ASP A 35 28.00 19.87 11.57
C ASP A 35 29.49 19.68 11.23
N VAL A 36 29.93 18.43 11.13
CA VAL A 36 31.26 18.09 10.60
C VAL A 36 31.07 17.41 9.26
N THR A 37 31.61 18.05 8.22
CA THR A 37 31.49 17.60 6.84
C THR A 37 32.85 17.36 6.22
N ARG A 38 32.88 16.61 5.13
CA ARG A 38 34.07 16.44 4.30
C ARG A 38 33.69 16.62 2.84
N CYS A 39 34.54 17.33 2.10
CA CYS A 39 34.38 17.44 0.67
C CYS A 39 34.82 16.14 -0.02
N PRO A 40 33.98 15.47 -0.84
CA PRO A 40 34.39 14.25 -1.52
C PRO A 40 35.45 14.49 -2.61
N ARG A 41 35.56 15.72 -3.12
CA ARG A 41 36.49 16.06 -4.20
C ARG A 41 37.88 16.44 -3.72
N CYS A 42 37.98 17.29 -2.68
CA CYS A 42 39.27 17.75 -2.17
C CYS A 42 39.63 17.18 -0.79
N HIS A 43 38.74 16.35 -0.20
CA HIS A 43 38.89 15.68 1.08
C HIS A 43 39.09 16.59 2.31
N GLU A 44 38.97 17.90 2.13
CA GLU A 44 39.00 18.90 3.18
C GLU A 44 37.83 18.69 4.14
N THR A 45 38.11 18.84 5.44
CA THR A 45 37.11 18.67 6.50
C THR A 45 36.71 20.02 7.03
N TYR A 46 35.40 20.23 7.18
CA TYR A 46 34.85 21.47 7.73
C TYR A 46 34.05 21.17 8.98
N LYS A 47 34.15 22.06 9.95
CA LYS A 47 33.31 22.07 11.14
C LYS A 47 32.54 23.37 11.19
N ARG A 48 31.22 23.28 11.31
CA ARG A 48 30.28 24.40 11.31
C ARG A 48 29.32 24.27 12.48
N ILE A 49 28.78 25.41 12.90
CA ILE A 49 27.74 25.49 13.92
C ILE A 49 26.53 26.12 13.25
N LEU A 50 25.42 25.39 13.20
CA LEU A 50 24.16 25.85 12.62
C LEU A 50 23.15 26.11 13.75
N PRO A 51 22.42 27.23 13.72
CA PRO A 51 21.42 27.51 14.75
C PRO A 51 20.20 26.59 14.58
N MET A 52 19.73 25.99 15.67
CA MET A 52 18.54 25.13 15.65
C MET A 52 17.25 25.94 15.42
N SER A 53 17.25 27.24 15.75
CA SER A 53 16.13 28.15 15.46
C SER A 53 15.82 28.26 13.96
N ASP A 54 16.81 28.03 13.10
CA ASP A 54 16.70 28.12 11.64
C ASP A 54 16.85 26.75 10.97
N LYS A 55 16.47 25.69 11.69
CA LYS A 55 16.58 24.30 11.22
C LYS A 55 15.95 24.08 9.84
N LYS A 56 14.79 24.68 9.59
CA LYS A 56 14.09 24.59 8.31
C LYS A 56 14.93 25.11 7.13
N GLY A 57 15.80 26.10 7.36
CA GLY A 57 16.64 26.70 6.34
C GLY A 57 17.82 25.84 5.90
N TRP A 58 18.32 24.94 6.76
CA TRP A 58 19.50 24.12 6.46
C TRP A 58 19.24 22.62 6.41
N ILE A 59 18.16 22.10 7.01
CA ILE A 59 17.92 20.64 7.12
C ILE A 59 17.90 19.95 5.75
N ARG A 60 17.24 20.55 4.76
CA ARG A 60 17.14 20.04 3.39
C ARG A 60 18.49 19.93 2.69
N LEU A 61 19.41 20.84 3.02
CA LEU A 61 20.75 20.91 2.44
C LEU A 61 21.74 19.95 3.10
N VAL A 62 21.42 19.40 4.28
CA VAL A 62 22.29 18.43 4.97
C VAL A 62 21.74 17.00 4.93
N ALA A 63 20.41 16.83 4.86
CA ALA A 63 19.77 15.53 4.99
C ALA A 63 20.15 14.56 3.86
N ARG A 64 19.92 14.93 2.59
CA ARG A 64 20.33 14.09 1.45
C ARG A 64 21.84 13.88 1.39
N PRO A 65 22.69 14.94 1.49
CA PRO A 65 24.15 14.75 1.53
C PRO A 65 24.63 13.88 2.70
N PHE A 66 23.90 13.80 3.82
CA PHE A 66 24.23 12.89 4.92
C PHE A 66 24.27 11.42 4.48
N PHE A 67 23.62 11.03 3.39
CA PHE A 67 23.68 9.66 2.87
C PHE A 67 24.69 9.48 1.73
N GLN A 68 25.40 10.53 1.33
CA GLN A 68 26.46 10.43 0.31
C GLN A 68 27.77 9.89 0.88
N CYS A 69 28.58 9.25 0.04
CA CYS A 69 29.92 8.85 0.40
C CYS A 69 30.84 10.07 0.50
N ASP A 70 31.48 10.30 1.65
CA ASP A 70 32.41 11.43 1.82
C ASP A 70 33.77 11.26 1.12
N VAL A 71 33.93 10.14 0.40
CA VAL A 71 35.11 9.88 -0.44
C VAL A 71 34.81 10.11 -1.92
N CYS A 72 33.69 9.62 -2.45
CA CYS A 72 33.42 9.73 -3.89
C CYS A 72 32.12 10.47 -4.23
N GLY A 73 31.36 10.94 -3.25
CA GLY A 73 30.11 11.70 -3.44
C GLY A 73 28.89 10.85 -3.82
N THR A 74 29.06 9.56 -4.10
CA THR A 74 27.95 8.66 -4.48
C THR A 74 26.86 8.62 -3.41
N ALA A 75 25.60 8.79 -3.80
CA ALA A 75 24.43 8.64 -2.92
C ALA A 75 24.28 7.19 -2.41
N ASN A 76 23.81 7.01 -1.18
CA ASN A 76 23.52 5.71 -0.56
C ASN A 76 22.31 5.80 0.39
N GLU A 77 21.27 6.54 -0.02
CA GLU A 77 20.06 6.81 0.79
C GLU A 77 19.24 5.53 1.07
N ASP A 78 19.40 4.53 0.23
CA ASP A 78 18.81 3.18 0.26
C ASP A 78 19.71 2.12 0.92
N ASN A 79 20.96 2.46 1.24
CA ASN A 79 22.01 1.49 1.60
C ASN A 79 22.78 1.94 2.85
N TYR A 80 22.05 2.07 3.96
CA TYR A 80 22.63 2.37 5.26
C TYR A 80 22.01 1.50 6.36
N HIS A 81 22.82 1.19 7.38
CA HIS A 81 22.38 0.47 8.56
C HIS A 81 22.60 1.33 9.79
N VAL A 82 21.57 1.47 10.62
CA VAL A 82 21.70 2.11 11.92
C VAL A 82 22.30 1.11 12.89
N VAL A 83 23.43 1.46 13.50
CA VAL A 83 24.15 0.66 14.46
C VAL A 83 24.17 1.40 15.79
N GLY A 84 23.49 0.85 16.81
CA GLY A 84 23.56 1.38 18.17
C GLY A 84 22.19 1.68 18.78
N GLY A 85 21.66 0.67 19.48
CA GLY A 85 20.52 0.80 20.40
C GLY A 85 20.95 1.02 21.86
N ASN A 86 22.03 0.40 22.35
CA ASN A 86 22.23 0.30 23.80
C ASN A 86 23.65 0.00 24.32
N TYR A 87 24.72 0.50 23.68
CA TYR A 87 26.08 0.32 24.22
C TYR A 87 26.69 1.67 24.60
N ASN A 88 26.71 1.92 25.91
CA ASN A 88 27.26 3.06 26.66
C ASN A 88 26.33 4.26 26.86
N LEU A 89 26.00 4.52 28.15
CA LEU A 89 25.22 5.67 28.65
C LEU A 89 25.73 7.04 28.11
N TRP A 90 27.02 7.15 27.80
CA TRP A 90 27.66 8.34 27.21
C TRP A 90 27.26 8.64 25.76
N HIS A 91 26.58 7.72 25.07
CA HIS A 91 26.14 7.87 23.68
C HIS A 91 24.64 7.65 23.49
N ALA A 92 23.86 7.61 24.57
CA ALA A 92 22.41 7.38 24.55
C ALA A 92 21.68 8.28 23.54
N ASN A 93 22.14 9.53 23.34
CA ASN A 93 21.51 10.51 22.44
C ASN A 93 22.09 10.57 21.03
N ARG A 94 22.91 9.59 20.62
CA ARG A 94 23.53 9.53 19.28
C ARG A 94 23.21 8.22 18.59
N LEU A 95 23.07 8.29 17.27
CA LEU A 95 22.99 7.14 16.37
C LEU A 95 24.26 7.12 15.53
N LYS A 96 24.79 5.92 15.31
CA LYS A 96 25.82 5.68 14.32
C LYS A 96 25.15 5.01 13.13
N THR A 97 25.36 5.52 11.92
CA THR A 97 24.97 4.84 10.70
C THR A 97 26.21 4.30 10.02
N ILE A 98 26.10 3.11 9.44
CA ILE A 98 27.15 2.47 8.67
C ILE A 98 26.63 2.28 7.25
N THR A 99 27.42 2.74 6.29
CA THR A 99 27.13 2.65 4.86
C THR A 99 28.34 2.02 4.16
N VAL A 100 28.12 1.03 3.32
CA VAL A 100 29.15 0.54 2.39
C VAL A 100 28.86 1.17 1.04
N CYS A 101 29.72 2.08 0.59
CA CYS A 101 29.47 2.83 -0.64
C CYS A 101 29.31 1.90 -1.85
N ARG A 102 28.21 2.03 -2.59
CA ARG A 102 27.95 1.18 -3.78
C ARG A 102 28.99 1.34 -4.88
N ASN A 103 29.60 2.53 -4.98
CA ASN A 103 30.62 2.85 -5.98
C ASN A 103 32.03 2.46 -5.51
N CYS A 104 32.55 3.11 -4.46
CA CYS A 104 33.95 2.91 -4.04
C CYS A 104 34.15 1.79 -3.00
N ARG A 105 33.08 1.08 -2.60
CA ARG A 105 33.07 -0.02 -1.63
C ARG A 105 33.62 0.31 -0.23
N LYS A 106 33.99 1.57 0.04
CA LYS A 106 34.46 2.01 1.36
C LYS A 106 33.32 1.99 2.38
N LYS A 107 33.58 1.35 3.52
CA LYS A 107 32.72 1.39 4.70
C LYS A 107 32.87 2.72 5.42
N ARG A 108 31.78 3.46 5.59
CA ARG A 108 31.73 4.78 6.23
C ARG A 108 30.82 4.73 7.44
N ALA A 109 31.30 5.26 8.55
CA ALA A 109 30.49 5.49 9.73
C ALA A 109 30.13 6.98 9.79
N LYS A 110 28.85 7.28 9.97
CA LYS A 110 28.37 8.63 10.24
C LYS A 110 27.65 8.67 11.57
N VAL A 111 27.59 9.84 12.19
CA VAL A 111 26.99 10.01 13.52
C VAL A 111 25.97 11.13 13.50
N VAL A 112 24.81 10.91 14.09
CA VAL A 112 23.72 11.90 14.15
C VAL A 112 23.05 11.86 15.51
N SER A 113 22.61 13.00 16.04
CA SER A 113 21.80 13.02 17.25
C SER A 113 20.46 12.31 17.03
N ARG A 114 20.02 11.49 18.00
CA ARG A 114 18.74 10.78 17.94
C ARG A 114 17.55 11.72 17.68
N THR A 115 17.57 12.89 18.32
CA THR A 115 16.52 13.90 18.18
C THR A 115 16.41 14.48 16.77
N LEU A 116 17.50 14.49 16.00
CA LEU A 116 17.53 15.03 14.64
C LEU A 116 17.21 13.96 13.59
N TRP A 117 17.38 12.69 13.93
CA TRP A 117 17.30 11.58 12.99
C TRP A 117 15.97 11.45 12.23
N PRO A 118 14.78 11.58 12.87
CA PRO A 118 13.51 11.50 12.15
C PRO A 118 13.40 12.53 11.02
N GLU A 119 13.96 13.73 11.22
CA GLU A 119 13.93 14.80 10.22
C GLU A 119 14.88 14.50 9.07
N ILE A 120 16.09 14.01 9.36
CA ILE A 120 17.06 13.61 8.33
C ILE A 120 16.51 12.50 7.44
N VAL A 121 15.80 11.52 8.03
CA VAL A 121 15.20 10.41 7.29
C VAL A 121 13.92 10.85 6.57
N GLY A 122 13.11 11.71 7.18
CA GLY A 122 11.89 12.25 6.56
C GLY A 122 12.17 12.97 5.25
N GLU A 123 13.27 13.71 5.16
CA GLU A 123 13.67 14.42 3.93
C GLU A 123 14.08 13.48 2.78
N ILE A 124 14.50 12.24 3.05
CA ILE A 124 14.82 11.26 2.00
C ILE A 124 13.64 10.37 1.63
N LYS A 125 12.75 10.07 2.58
CA LYS A 125 11.58 9.22 2.34
C LYS A 125 10.38 9.99 1.76
N GLY A 126 10.46 11.32 1.70
CA GLY A 126 9.31 12.17 1.37
C GLY A 126 8.26 12.14 2.48
N PRO A 127 7.16 12.91 2.38
CA PRO A 127 5.95 12.51 3.07
C PRO A 127 5.66 11.08 2.63
N ALA A 128 5.42 10.17 3.58
CA ALA A 128 4.94 8.85 3.22
C ALA A 128 3.74 9.06 2.29
N GLU A 129 3.87 8.70 1.01
CA GLU A 129 2.72 8.34 0.21
C GLU A 129 2.11 7.16 0.96
N ILE A 130 1.16 7.47 1.84
CA ILE A 130 0.15 6.50 2.20
C ILE A 130 -0.47 6.18 0.85
N PRO A 131 -0.32 4.98 0.28
CA PRO A 131 -1.10 4.64 -0.88
C PRO A 131 -2.55 4.88 -0.46
N ALA A 132 -3.21 5.84 -1.10
CA ALA A 132 -4.64 6.02 -0.89
C ALA A 132 -5.25 4.63 -1.08
N PRO A 133 -6.05 4.12 -0.13
CA PRO A 133 -6.64 2.81 -0.29
C PRO A 133 -7.33 2.82 -1.65
N GLU A 134 -6.91 1.92 -2.54
CA GLU A 134 -7.58 1.68 -3.81
C GLU A 134 -8.96 1.13 -3.44
N LEU A 135 -9.90 2.04 -3.22
CA LEU A 135 -11.28 1.70 -2.99
C LEU A 135 -11.82 1.28 -4.34
N ASN A 136 -12.29 0.04 -4.43
CA ASN A 136 -12.96 -0.47 -5.62
C ASN A 136 -14.47 -0.40 -5.40
N CYS A 137 -15.21 -0.02 -6.45
CA CYS A 137 -16.66 0.02 -6.41
C CYS A 137 -17.21 -1.39 -6.17
N PRO A 138 -18.00 -1.63 -5.11
CA PRO A 138 -18.55 -2.95 -4.80
C PRO A 138 -19.57 -3.47 -5.84
N HIS A 139 -19.93 -2.65 -6.84
CA HIS A 139 -20.86 -3.02 -7.90
C HIS A 139 -20.22 -3.29 -9.27
N CYS A 140 -19.02 -2.78 -9.54
CA CYS A 140 -18.38 -2.90 -10.86
C CYS A 140 -16.85 -3.00 -10.80
N ASP A 141 -16.29 -3.08 -9.59
CA ASP A 141 -14.86 -3.14 -9.28
C ASP A 141 -14.01 -1.98 -9.84
N ALA A 142 -14.64 -0.94 -10.39
CA ALA A 142 -13.93 0.25 -10.85
C ALA A 142 -13.34 1.03 -9.66
N ALA A 143 -12.12 1.57 -9.83
CA ALA A 143 -11.48 2.41 -8.83
C ALA A 143 -12.33 3.66 -8.52
N ILE A 144 -12.54 3.93 -7.23
CA ILE A 144 -13.30 5.05 -6.70
C ILE A 144 -12.43 5.88 -5.74
N SER A 145 -12.64 7.19 -5.73
CA SER A 145 -11.99 8.08 -4.77
C SER A 145 -12.78 8.15 -3.46
N GLU A 146 -12.07 8.38 -2.36
CA GLU A 146 -12.64 8.52 -1.02
C GLU A 146 -13.68 9.66 -0.98
N GLY A 147 -14.88 9.37 -0.48
CA GLY A 147 -15.98 10.34 -0.39
C GLY A 147 -16.90 10.44 -1.62
N THR A 148 -16.72 9.58 -2.63
CA THR A 148 -17.68 9.49 -3.75
C THR A 148 -19.01 8.88 -3.30
N LYS A 149 -20.11 9.61 -3.48
CA LYS A 149 -21.47 9.14 -3.16
C LYS A 149 -22.03 8.21 -4.25
N THR A 150 -21.63 8.46 -5.49
CA THR A 150 -22.08 7.74 -6.68
C THR A 150 -20.86 7.31 -7.47
N CYS A 151 -20.83 6.07 -7.94
CA CYS A 151 -19.72 5.56 -8.74
C CYS A 151 -19.69 6.26 -10.11
N PRO A 152 -18.54 6.80 -10.55
CA PRO A 152 -18.43 7.46 -11.86
C PRO A 152 -18.59 6.49 -13.04
N THR A 153 -18.26 5.21 -12.85
CA THR A 153 -18.28 4.18 -13.90
C THR A 153 -19.66 3.55 -14.06
N CYS A 154 -20.27 3.07 -12.97
CA CYS A 154 -21.57 2.38 -13.04
C CYS A 154 -22.77 3.24 -12.63
N LYS A 155 -22.54 4.49 -12.19
CA LYS A 155 -23.57 5.45 -11.74
C LYS A 155 -24.46 4.96 -10.61
N LYS A 156 -24.05 3.91 -9.89
CA LYS A 156 -24.77 3.39 -8.70
C LYS A 156 -24.31 4.11 -7.45
N ASP A 157 -25.26 4.35 -6.55
CA ASP A 157 -25.00 4.99 -5.26
C ASP A 157 -24.32 4.01 -4.29
N LEU A 158 -23.22 4.46 -3.71
CA LEU A 158 -22.41 3.74 -2.73
C LEU A 158 -22.94 3.92 -1.30
N LEU A 159 -23.74 4.96 -1.10
CA LEU A 159 -24.34 5.33 0.18
C LEU A 159 -25.84 5.56 -0.02
N CYS A 160 -26.64 5.16 0.97
CA CYS A 160 -28.06 5.45 0.99
C CYS A 160 -28.29 6.96 1.05
N SER A 161 -29.15 7.48 0.17
CA SER A 161 -29.52 8.90 0.10
C SER A 161 -30.26 9.40 1.34
N THR A 162 -30.97 8.52 2.05
CA THR A 162 -31.75 8.88 3.23
C THR A 162 -30.96 8.79 4.53
N CYS A 163 -30.25 7.69 4.76
CA CYS A 163 -29.57 7.46 6.05
C CYS A 163 -28.05 7.52 5.98
N GLY A 164 -27.45 7.61 4.78
CA GLY A 164 -26.00 7.65 4.59
C GLY A 164 -25.28 6.32 4.82
N ALA A 165 -25.99 5.22 5.10
CA ALA A 165 -25.38 3.90 5.31
C ALA A 165 -24.82 3.32 3.99
N PRO A 166 -23.74 2.53 4.04
CA PRO A 166 -23.16 1.88 2.85
C PRO A 166 -24.16 0.90 2.22
N THR A 167 -24.30 0.96 0.90
CA THR A 167 -25.19 0.07 0.15
C THR A 167 -24.51 -1.28 -0.08
N THR A 168 -25.27 -2.37 0.05
CA THR A 168 -24.77 -3.70 -0.29
C THR A 168 -24.89 -3.95 -1.79
N PRO A 169 -23.95 -4.73 -2.38
CA PRO A 169 -24.06 -5.13 -3.77
C PRO A 169 -25.41 -5.81 -4.03
N GLN A 170 -26.13 -5.36 -5.06
CA GLN A 170 -27.37 -5.98 -5.55
C GLN A 170 -28.62 -5.83 -4.64
N ALA A 171 -28.55 -5.10 -3.52
CA ALA A 171 -29.72 -4.89 -2.68
C ALA A 171 -30.72 -3.91 -3.28
N SER A 172 -31.99 -4.29 -3.30
CA SER A 172 -33.11 -3.42 -3.71
C SER A 172 -33.54 -2.43 -2.62
N PHE A 173 -33.14 -2.68 -1.36
CA PHE A 173 -33.50 -1.88 -0.18
C PHE A 173 -32.30 -1.70 0.75
N CYS A 174 -32.22 -0.56 1.42
CA CYS A 174 -31.20 -0.27 2.42
C CYS A 174 -31.46 -1.12 3.67
N SER A 175 -30.46 -1.90 4.09
CA SER A 175 -30.54 -2.74 5.29
C SER A 175 -30.64 -1.95 6.60
N SER A 176 -30.31 -0.65 6.59
CA SER A 176 -30.32 0.20 7.78
C SER A 176 -31.58 1.05 7.94
N CYS A 177 -32.22 1.49 6.85
CA CYS A 177 -33.40 2.36 6.93
C CYS A 177 -34.62 1.87 6.13
N GLY A 178 -34.49 0.81 5.33
CA GLY A 178 -35.60 0.25 4.55
C GLY A 178 -35.92 0.98 3.24
N ASP A 179 -35.27 2.12 2.96
CA ASP A 179 -35.52 2.85 1.71
C ASP A 179 -34.99 2.12 0.47
N LYS A 180 -35.70 2.31 -0.66
CA LYS A 180 -35.36 1.70 -1.95
C LYS A 180 -34.05 2.27 -2.48
N VAL A 181 -33.07 1.40 -2.75
CA VAL A 181 -31.81 1.80 -3.38
C VAL A 181 -32.05 1.86 -4.89
N ILE A 182 -31.88 3.04 -5.49
CA ILE A 182 -32.11 3.26 -6.91
C ILE A 182 -30.87 2.78 -7.67
N GLY A 183 -30.99 1.78 -8.55
CA GLY A 183 -29.86 1.40 -9.42
C GLY A 183 -29.71 -0.09 -9.78
N ILE A 184 -30.78 -0.88 -9.69
CA ILE A 184 -30.77 -2.23 -10.26
C ILE A 184 -32.11 -2.41 -10.97
N GLU A 185 -32.09 -2.24 -12.30
CA GLU A 185 -32.95 -3.08 -13.11
C GLU A 185 -32.52 -4.50 -12.77
N ALA A 186 -33.38 -5.23 -12.07
CA ALA A 186 -33.15 -6.64 -11.80
C ALA A 186 -32.70 -7.28 -13.12
N PRO A 187 -31.62 -8.08 -13.16
CA PRO A 187 -31.43 -8.94 -14.32
C PRO A 187 -32.74 -9.69 -14.47
N ALA A 188 -33.41 -9.48 -15.59
CA ALA A 188 -34.63 -10.20 -15.92
C ALA A 188 -34.30 -11.67 -15.70
N VAL A 189 -34.91 -12.26 -14.67
CA VAL A 189 -34.94 -13.69 -14.47
C VAL A 189 -35.47 -14.20 -15.80
N GLY A 190 -34.57 -14.80 -16.60
CA GLY A 190 -34.97 -15.45 -17.83
C GLY A 190 -36.07 -16.44 -17.49
N PRO A 191 -37.02 -16.70 -18.41
CA PRO A 191 -38.15 -17.56 -18.12
C PRO A 191 -37.63 -18.88 -17.52
N PRO A 192 -38.26 -19.39 -16.44
CA PRO A 192 -37.83 -20.61 -15.76
C PRO A 192 -37.69 -21.72 -16.80
N LYS A 193 -36.50 -22.33 -16.87
CA LYS A 193 -36.29 -23.47 -17.77
C LYS A 193 -36.90 -24.69 -17.11
N GLU A 194 -38.10 -25.03 -17.58
CA GLU A 194 -38.89 -26.18 -17.17
C GLU A 194 -38.04 -27.46 -17.16
N ARG A 195 -37.94 -28.11 -15.99
CA ARG A 195 -37.39 -29.45 -15.82
C ARG A 195 -38.50 -30.38 -15.33
N ILE A 196 -38.55 -31.58 -15.90
CA ILE A 196 -39.61 -32.56 -15.67
C ILE A 196 -39.00 -33.77 -14.96
N CYS A 197 -39.64 -34.23 -13.88
CA CYS A 197 -39.23 -35.41 -13.14
C CYS A 197 -39.40 -36.67 -14.00
N PRO A 198 -38.41 -37.58 -14.10
CA PRO A 198 -38.53 -38.78 -14.92
C PRO A 198 -39.53 -39.81 -14.34
N ALA A 199 -39.73 -39.83 -13.02
CA ALA A 199 -40.58 -40.84 -12.37
C ALA A 199 -42.08 -40.49 -12.41
N CYS A 200 -42.44 -39.22 -12.24
CA CYS A 200 -43.84 -38.78 -12.20
C CYS A 200 -44.22 -37.82 -13.32
N HIS A 201 -43.26 -37.41 -14.17
CA HIS A 201 -43.47 -36.43 -15.24
C HIS A 201 -43.95 -35.06 -14.78
N GLU A 202 -43.82 -34.75 -13.49
CA GLU A 202 -44.21 -33.46 -12.91
C GLU A 202 -43.03 -32.48 -12.88
N GLN A 203 -43.33 -31.18 -12.91
CA GLN A 203 -42.31 -30.13 -12.91
C GLN A 203 -41.63 -29.99 -11.54
N TYR A 204 -40.32 -29.70 -11.53
CA TYR A 204 -39.59 -29.41 -10.31
C TYR A 204 -38.73 -28.14 -10.41
N ASP A 205 -38.56 -27.46 -9.28
CA ASP A 205 -37.82 -26.21 -9.19
C ASP A 205 -36.30 -26.44 -9.32
N GLU A 206 -35.63 -25.51 -10.00
CA GLU A 206 -34.19 -25.53 -10.19
C GLU A 206 -33.46 -25.47 -8.84
N GLY A 207 -32.69 -26.52 -8.53
CA GLY A 207 -32.00 -26.69 -7.24
C GLY A 207 -32.54 -27.81 -6.36
N SER A 208 -33.73 -28.36 -6.66
CA SER A 208 -34.33 -29.41 -5.84
C SER A 208 -33.54 -30.73 -5.89
N ILE A 209 -33.19 -31.30 -4.73
CA ILE A 209 -32.49 -32.59 -4.58
C ILE A 209 -33.46 -33.78 -4.73
N PHE A 210 -34.74 -33.55 -4.43
CA PHE A 210 -35.82 -34.53 -4.50
C PHE A 210 -36.97 -33.95 -5.33
N CYS A 211 -37.72 -34.80 -6.04
CA CYS A 211 -38.98 -34.36 -6.61
C CYS A 211 -39.99 -34.05 -5.51
N SER A 212 -40.54 -32.83 -5.50
CA SER A 212 -41.54 -32.40 -4.51
C SER A 212 -42.87 -33.16 -4.59
N VAL A 213 -43.12 -33.87 -5.70
CA VAL A 213 -44.38 -34.58 -5.96
C VAL A 213 -44.27 -36.08 -5.71
N CYS A 214 -43.21 -36.75 -6.16
CA CYS A 214 -43.04 -38.19 -5.96
C CYS A 214 -41.94 -38.60 -4.98
N GLY A 215 -41.13 -37.66 -4.49
CA GLY A 215 -40.06 -37.91 -3.52
C GLY A 215 -38.80 -38.58 -4.07
N GLN A 216 -38.70 -38.79 -5.38
CA GLN A 216 -37.56 -39.47 -6.01
C GLN A 216 -36.26 -38.65 -5.92
N GLU A 217 -35.16 -39.32 -5.58
CA GLU A 217 -33.79 -38.77 -5.59
C GLU A 217 -33.23 -38.64 -7.01
N LEU A 218 -32.55 -37.54 -7.31
CA LEU A 218 -31.92 -37.28 -8.61
C LEU A 218 -30.45 -37.76 -8.61
N MET A 219 -30.14 -38.84 -9.35
CA MET A 219 -28.82 -39.54 -9.37
C MET A 219 -28.12 -39.48 -10.72
N CYS A 220 -26.79 -39.45 -10.77
CA CYS A 220 -26.02 -39.42 -12.04
C CYS A 220 -25.89 -40.80 -12.69
N ASP A 221 -26.13 -40.90 -14.01
CA ASP A 221 -26.11 -42.18 -14.76
C ASP A 221 -24.79 -42.85 -14.90
N LYS A 222 -23.75 -42.05 -15.09
CA LYS A 222 -22.45 -42.60 -15.41
C LYS A 222 -21.77 -43.26 -14.23
N CYS A 223 -22.07 -42.80 -13.01
CA CYS A 223 -21.38 -43.27 -11.82
C CYS A 223 -22.31 -43.58 -10.64
N GLY A 224 -23.62 -43.45 -10.80
CA GLY A 224 -24.62 -43.74 -9.79
C GLY A 224 -24.56 -42.83 -8.56
N SER A 225 -23.84 -41.71 -8.63
CA SER A 225 -23.68 -40.82 -7.47
C SER A 225 -24.79 -39.77 -7.41
N VAL A 226 -25.26 -39.49 -6.19
CA VAL A 226 -26.26 -38.44 -5.93
C VAL A 226 -25.76 -37.10 -6.44
N ILE A 227 -26.56 -36.43 -7.28
CA ILE A 227 -26.23 -35.11 -7.80
C ILE A 227 -26.65 -34.08 -6.75
N ARG A 228 -25.70 -33.25 -6.32
CA ARG A 228 -25.98 -32.17 -5.38
C ARG A 228 -26.70 -31.01 -6.07
N GLU A 229 -27.51 -30.31 -5.30
CA GLU A 229 -28.22 -29.08 -5.66
C GLU A 229 -27.36 -28.11 -6.49
N GLY A 230 -27.87 -27.70 -7.65
CA GLY A 230 -27.24 -26.71 -8.54
C GLY A 230 -26.02 -27.19 -9.33
N ALA A 231 -25.65 -28.47 -9.26
CA ALA A 231 -24.47 -28.99 -9.95
C ALA A 231 -24.67 -29.06 -11.49
N LEU A 232 -23.82 -28.33 -12.23
CA LEU A 232 -23.72 -28.42 -13.70
C LEU A 232 -22.97 -29.68 -14.17
N PHE A 233 -22.13 -30.23 -13.29
CA PHE A 233 -21.29 -31.40 -13.53
C PHE A 233 -21.33 -32.32 -12.30
N CYS A 234 -21.27 -33.63 -12.51
CA CYS A 234 -21.16 -34.58 -11.42
C CYS A 234 -19.84 -34.36 -10.65
N THR A 235 -19.93 -34.17 -9.33
CA THR A 235 -18.73 -33.94 -8.49
C THR A 235 -17.85 -35.18 -8.34
N ASN A 236 -18.33 -36.36 -8.75
CA ASN A 236 -17.60 -37.61 -8.64
C ASN A 236 -16.90 -37.98 -9.98
N CYS A 237 -17.61 -37.93 -11.11
CA CYS A 237 -17.03 -38.30 -12.41
C CYS A 237 -16.68 -37.10 -13.32
N GLY A 238 -17.13 -35.89 -13.00
CA GLY A 238 -16.87 -34.67 -13.78
C GLY A 238 -17.71 -34.54 -15.06
N ASP A 239 -18.62 -35.47 -15.35
CA ASP A 239 -19.48 -35.40 -16.51
C ASP A 239 -20.58 -34.33 -16.37
N ALA A 240 -20.90 -33.68 -17.49
CA ALA A 240 -21.97 -32.70 -17.56
C ALA A 240 -23.31 -33.39 -17.35
N VAL A 241 -24.15 -32.83 -16.49
CA VAL A 241 -25.50 -33.34 -16.26
C VAL A 241 -26.39 -32.82 -17.36
N THR A 242 -26.61 -33.61 -18.41
CA THR A 242 -27.52 -33.25 -19.52
C THR A 242 -28.87 -33.96 -19.42
N LYS A 243 -29.84 -33.46 -20.18
CA LYS A 243 -31.30 -33.72 -20.06
C LYS A 243 -31.75 -35.18 -20.30
N GLY A 244 -30.82 -36.13 -20.40
CA GLY A 244 -31.10 -37.54 -20.64
C GLY A 244 -30.15 -38.50 -19.93
N ASP A 245 -29.33 -38.02 -18.98
CA ASP A 245 -28.41 -38.86 -18.21
C ASP A 245 -28.97 -39.09 -16.78
N LEU A 246 -30.25 -39.52 -16.71
CA LEU A 246 -30.90 -40.16 -15.56
C LEU A 246 -31.45 -41.56 -16.00
N SER A 247 -30.87 -42.66 -15.51
CA SER A 247 -31.02 -44.03 -15.97
C SER A 247 -32.25 -44.63 -15.31
N GLU A 248 -32.97 -45.46 -16.07
CA GLU A 248 -34.14 -46.23 -15.62
C GLU A 248 -34.01 -46.87 -14.23
#